data_AF-B6BBR3-F1
#
_entry.id   AF-B6BBR3-F1
#
_cell.length_a   1.000
_cell.length_b   1.000
_cell.length_c   1.000
_cell.angle_alpha   90.00
_cell.angle_beta   90.00
_cell.angle_gamma   90.00
#
_symmetry.space_group_name_H-M   'P 1'
#
loop_
_entity.id
_entity.type
_entity.pdbx_description
1 polymer ?
#
loop_
_entity_poly.entity_id
_entity_poly.type
_entity_poly.pdbx_seq_one_letter_code
_entity_poly.pdbx_strand_id
1 'polypeptide(L)'
;MSAVHTVLFKSQALFLRLTFALICVAALGAVLATALSAAGVWPWLTLQAGLDGTYYPQAGMVAQITLTALVLMLAFFLPANGRMLALENSHRKFSVQMEDVARAYHTAHAGDRKGLFTARSEFDAVKERLAFMRNHPDLGELEPEVLELAAQMSQVSQDLASTYSDANVERARTFLKQRQEELDTFQARLEDAKMVMHELRQWTRDVEIEESLAKSHLGRLREELFELLPELSAQLQSPPDGTDPETGSVVAMKPPRRAD
;
A
#
# COMPACT_ATOMS: atom_id res chain seq x y z
N MET A 1 -5.80 -40.81 4.26
CA MET A 1 -7.23 -41.02 4.60
C MET A 1 -8.17 -40.01 3.92
N SER A 2 -7.81 -38.74 3.78
CA SER A 2 -8.66 -37.71 3.10
C SER A 2 -9.09 -38.06 1.67
N ALA A 3 -8.17 -38.57 0.83
CA ALA A 3 -8.47 -38.90 -0.57
C ALA A 3 -9.55 -39.99 -0.75
N VAL A 4 -9.57 -40.99 0.15
CA VAL A 4 -10.57 -42.09 0.10
C VAL A 4 -11.96 -41.56 0.45
N HIS A 5 -12.07 -40.69 1.46
CA HIS A 5 -13.33 -40.04 1.79
C HIS A 5 -13.84 -39.16 0.63
N THR A 6 -12.97 -38.37 0.00
CA THR A 6 -13.37 -37.53 -1.14
C THR A 6 -13.90 -38.35 -2.33
N VAL A 7 -13.27 -39.49 -2.62
CA VAL A 7 -13.73 -40.39 -3.69
C VAL A 7 -15.09 -41.00 -3.33
N LEU A 8 -15.27 -41.47 -2.09
CA LEU A 8 -16.54 -42.03 -1.62
C LEU A 8 -17.70 -41.01 -1.65
N PHE A 9 -17.44 -39.76 -1.26
CA PHE A 9 -18.45 -38.69 -1.34
C PHE A 9 -18.82 -38.34 -2.79
N LYS A 10 -17.82 -38.29 -3.69
CA LYS A 10 -18.07 -38.06 -5.12
C LYS A 10 -18.86 -39.20 -5.76
N SER A 11 -18.55 -40.46 -5.43
CA SER A 11 -19.32 -41.60 -5.90
C SER A 11 -20.75 -41.58 -5.37
N GLN A 12 -20.95 -41.29 -4.08
CA GLN A 12 -22.28 -41.20 -3.48
C GLN A 12 -23.14 -40.11 -4.15
N ALA A 13 -22.57 -38.93 -4.41
CA ALA A 13 -23.26 -37.86 -5.11
C ALA A 13 -23.62 -38.22 -6.56
N LEU A 14 -22.73 -38.95 -7.24
CA LEU A 14 -22.98 -39.46 -8.59
C LEU A 14 -24.14 -40.46 -8.60
N PHE A 15 -24.15 -41.43 -7.69
CA PHE A 15 -25.23 -42.41 -7.56
C PHE A 15 -26.58 -41.75 -7.24
N LEU A 16 -26.61 -40.76 -6.34
CA LEU A 16 -27.86 -40.05 -6.01
C LEU A 16 -28.43 -39.28 -7.21
N ARG A 17 -27.57 -38.61 -7.99
CA ARG A 17 -27.99 -37.91 -9.23
C ARG A 17 -28.50 -38.89 -10.28
N LEU A 18 -27.84 -40.04 -10.43
CA LEU A 18 -28.26 -41.09 -11.34
C LEU A 18 -29.64 -41.65 -10.94
N THR A 19 -29.85 -41.95 -9.66
CA THR A 19 -31.14 -42.43 -9.14
C THR A 19 -32.25 -41.42 -9.37
N PHE A 20 -31.99 -40.13 -9.11
CA PHE A 20 -32.97 -39.07 -9.39
C PHE A 20 -33.32 -38.99 -10.87
N ALA A 21 -32.32 -39.02 -11.76
CA ALA A 21 -32.55 -39.01 -13.20
C ALA A 21 -33.40 -40.21 -13.65
N LEU A 22 -33.13 -41.41 -13.13
CA LEU A 22 -33.91 -42.61 -13.41
C LEU A 22 -35.37 -42.48 -12.93
N ILE A 23 -35.60 -41.92 -11.74
CA ILE A 23 -36.95 -41.68 -11.21
C ILE A 23 -37.71 -40.66 -12.09
N CYS A 24 -37.05 -39.58 -12.53
CA CYS A 24 -37.67 -38.59 -13.42
C CYS A 24 -38.05 -39.20 -14.78
N VAL A 25 -37.18 -40.02 -15.37
CA VAL A 25 -37.48 -40.71 -16.63
C VAL A 25 -38.63 -41.70 -16.44
N ALA A 26 -38.63 -42.46 -15.35
CA ALA A 26 -39.73 -43.37 -15.01
C ALA A 26 -41.06 -42.63 -14.79
N ALA A 27 -41.03 -41.46 -14.13
CA ALA A 27 -42.20 -40.61 -13.93
C ALA A 27 -42.78 -40.10 -15.26
N LEU A 28 -41.92 -39.58 -16.13
CA LEU A 28 -42.32 -39.14 -17.48
C LEU A 28 -42.90 -40.29 -18.29
N GLY A 29 -42.26 -41.46 -18.28
CA GLY A 29 -42.75 -42.65 -18.98
C GLY A 29 -44.11 -43.11 -18.45
N ALA A 30 -44.30 -43.13 -17.13
CA ALA A 30 -45.55 -43.49 -16.50
C ALA A 30 -46.68 -42.51 -16.87
N VAL A 31 -46.41 -41.19 -16.82
CA VAL A 31 -47.39 -40.16 -17.23
C VAL A 31 -47.77 -40.30 -18.69
N LEU A 32 -46.78 -40.50 -19.58
CA LEU A 32 -47.03 -40.69 -21.01
C LEU A 32 -47.85 -41.95 -21.28
N ALA A 33 -47.54 -43.07 -20.62
CA ALA A 33 -48.29 -44.31 -20.75
C ALA A 33 -49.76 -44.11 -20.32
N THR A 34 -50.01 -43.46 -19.19
CA THR A 34 -51.38 -43.17 -18.71
C THR A 34 -52.11 -42.17 -19.58
N ALA A 35 -51.42 -41.15 -20.11
CA ALA A 35 -52.03 -40.18 -21.02
C ALA A 35 -52.41 -40.81 -22.36
N LEU A 36 -51.54 -41.66 -22.94
CA LEU A 36 -51.83 -42.38 -24.17
C LEU A 36 -52.94 -43.43 -24.00
N SER A 37 -53.00 -44.09 -22.83
CA SER A 37 -54.11 -44.98 -22.50
C SER A 37 -55.44 -44.22 -22.32
N ALA A 38 -55.40 -43.04 -21.71
CA ALA A 38 -56.57 -42.17 -21.60
C ALA A 38 -57.05 -41.63 -22.96
N ALA A 39 -56.12 -41.35 -23.89
CA ALA A 39 -56.43 -40.94 -25.25
C ALA A 39 -56.91 -42.10 -26.16
N GLY A 40 -56.91 -43.35 -25.66
CA GLY A 40 -57.32 -44.53 -26.42
C GLY A 40 -56.30 -45.00 -27.46
N VAL A 41 -55.09 -44.45 -27.45
CA VAL A 41 -54.00 -44.80 -28.39
C VAL A 41 -53.22 -46.02 -27.89
N TRP A 42 -53.12 -46.21 -26.57
CA TRP A 42 -52.38 -47.31 -25.93
C TRP A 42 -53.32 -48.15 -25.05
N PRO A 43 -53.18 -49.48 -24.95
CA PRO A 43 -54.03 -50.29 -24.08
C PRO A 43 -53.77 -49.98 -22.59
N TRP A 44 -54.81 -50.03 -21.77
CA TRP A 44 -54.65 -49.97 -20.30
C TRP A 44 -53.96 -51.23 -19.78
N LEU A 45 -53.25 -51.10 -18.66
CA LEU A 45 -52.72 -52.24 -17.92
C LEU A 45 -53.86 -53.21 -17.59
N THR A 46 -53.68 -54.50 -17.86
CA THR A 46 -54.65 -55.53 -17.49
C THR A 46 -54.19 -56.23 -16.22
N LEU A 47 -55.06 -56.26 -15.21
CA LEU A 47 -54.78 -56.88 -13.92
C LEU A 47 -56.02 -57.65 -13.49
N GLN A 48 -55.87 -58.95 -13.22
CA GLN A 48 -56.94 -59.75 -12.63
C GLN A 48 -56.83 -59.65 -11.12
N ALA A 49 -57.54 -58.68 -10.54
CA ALA A 49 -57.67 -58.53 -9.10
C ALA A 49 -59.13 -58.65 -8.68
N GLY A 50 -59.36 -59.34 -7.57
CA GLY A 50 -60.68 -59.63 -7.04
C GLY A 50 -60.61 -60.00 -5.57
N LEU A 51 -61.72 -59.78 -4.86
CA LEU A 51 -61.90 -60.18 -3.46
C LEU A 51 -63.11 -61.11 -3.39
N ASP A 52 -62.96 -62.21 -2.66
CA ASP A 52 -64.04 -63.19 -2.44
C ASP A 52 -64.69 -63.69 -3.75
N GLY A 53 -63.87 -63.98 -4.77
CA GLY A 53 -64.33 -64.48 -6.07
C GLY A 53 -64.96 -63.44 -7.01
N THR A 54 -65.11 -62.18 -6.58
CA THR A 54 -65.57 -61.08 -7.44
C THR A 54 -64.40 -60.41 -8.16
N TYR A 55 -64.40 -60.44 -9.50
CA TYR A 55 -63.36 -59.79 -10.30
C TYR A 55 -63.75 -58.35 -10.66
N TYR A 56 -62.79 -57.43 -10.55
CA TYR A 56 -62.99 -56.03 -10.93
C TYR A 56 -62.34 -55.74 -12.29
N PRO A 57 -63.13 -55.49 -13.35
CA PRO A 57 -62.59 -55.21 -14.69
C PRO A 57 -61.67 -53.98 -14.75
N GLN A 58 -61.90 -53.02 -13.84
CA GLN A 58 -61.15 -51.76 -13.77
C GLN A 58 -59.88 -51.83 -12.92
N ALA A 59 -59.54 -53.00 -12.37
CA ALA A 59 -58.42 -53.14 -11.45
C ALA A 59 -57.09 -52.69 -12.07
N GLY A 60 -56.86 -53.00 -13.34
CA GLY A 60 -55.63 -52.60 -14.03
C GLY A 60 -55.55 -51.10 -14.32
N MET A 61 -56.67 -50.45 -14.67
CA MET A 61 -56.76 -49.01 -14.82
C MET A 61 -56.45 -48.28 -13.50
N VAL A 62 -57.08 -48.71 -12.41
CA VAL A 62 -56.84 -48.14 -11.08
C VAL A 62 -55.38 -48.33 -10.66
N ALA A 63 -54.82 -49.53 -10.84
CA ALA A 63 -53.42 -49.82 -10.51
C ALA A 63 -52.44 -48.93 -11.30
N GLN A 64 -52.67 -48.75 -12.61
CA GLN A 64 -51.85 -47.87 -13.44
C GLN A 64 -51.89 -46.42 -12.94
N ILE A 65 -53.09 -45.87 -12.70
CA ILE A 65 -53.24 -44.49 -12.21
C ILE A 65 -52.58 -44.32 -10.84
N THR A 66 -52.82 -45.22 -9.90
CA THR A 66 -52.21 -45.17 -8.56
C THR A 66 -50.69 -45.25 -8.62
N LEU A 67 -50.14 -46.14 -9.45
CA LEU A 67 -48.69 -46.25 -9.64
C LEU A 67 -48.10 -44.96 -10.21
N THR A 68 -48.76 -44.33 -11.18
CA THR A 68 -48.29 -43.06 -11.76
C THR A 68 -48.29 -41.91 -10.75
N ALA A 69 -49.34 -41.83 -9.92
CA ALA A 69 -49.42 -40.84 -8.85
C ALA A 69 -48.29 -41.04 -7.82
N LEU A 70 -48.00 -42.29 -7.45
CA LEU A 70 -46.93 -42.63 -6.51
C LEU A 70 -45.55 -42.21 -7.05
N VAL A 71 -45.26 -42.53 -8.32
CA VAL A 71 -43.97 -42.18 -8.93
C VAL A 71 -43.81 -40.66 -9.07
N LEU A 72 -44.89 -39.94 -9.39
CA LEU A 72 -44.88 -38.47 -9.40
C LEU A 72 -44.60 -37.89 -8.02
N MET A 73 -45.26 -38.41 -6.98
CA MET A 73 -45.02 -37.97 -5.60
C MET A 73 -43.55 -38.15 -5.19
N LEU A 74 -42.95 -39.29 -5.55
CA LEU A 74 -41.52 -39.54 -5.31
C LEU A 74 -40.61 -38.56 -6.07
N ALA A 75 -40.94 -38.25 -7.33
CA ALA A 75 -40.18 -37.31 -8.15
C ALA A 75 -40.19 -35.88 -7.56
N PHE A 76 -41.31 -35.44 -6.96
CA PHE A 76 -41.40 -34.15 -6.29
C PHE A 76 -40.80 -34.12 -4.88
N PHE A 77 -40.79 -35.25 -4.17
CA PHE A 77 -40.27 -35.34 -2.80
C PHE A 77 -38.73 -35.28 -2.73
N LEU A 78 -38.02 -35.90 -3.68
CA LEU A 78 -36.55 -35.95 -3.67
C LEU A 78 -35.87 -34.57 -3.71
N PRO A 79 -36.24 -33.63 -4.61
CA PRO A 79 -35.64 -32.30 -4.68
C PRO A 79 -35.84 -31.46 -3.41
N ALA A 80 -36.99 -31.61 -2.75
CA ALA A 80 -37.32 -30.87 -1.53
C ALA A 80 -36.38 -31.24 -0.36
N ASN A 81 -36.08 -32.53 -0.20
CA ASN A 81 -35.14 -33.02 0.82
C ASN A 81 -33.70 -32.58 0.54
N GLY A 82 -33.29 -32.55 -0.74
CA GLY A 82 -31.96 -32.05 -1.12
C GLY A 82 -31.75 -30.57 -0.80
N ARG A 83 -32.80 -29.75 -0.96
CA ARG A 83 -32.76 -28.33 -0.59
C ARG A 83 -32.64 -28.14 0.91
N MET A 84 -33.37 -28.94 1.71
CA MET A 84 -33.30 -28.92 3.17
C MET A 84 -31.91 -29.35 3.70
N LEU A 85 -31.32 -30.41 3.13
CA LEU A 85 -29.98 -30.87 3.49
C LEU A 85 -28.87 -29.86 3.12
N ALA A 86 -29.09 -29.05 2.08
CA ALA A 86 -28.18 -27.97 1.69
C ALA A 86 -28.24 -26.80 2.68
N LEU A 87 -29.42 -26.49 3.23
CA LEU A 87 -29.62 -25.51 4.29
C LEU A 87 -29.00 -25.97 5.62
N GLU A 88 -29.10 -27.25 5.96
CA GLU A 88 -28.45 -27.78 7.17
C GLU A 88 -26.91 -27.82 7.05
N ASN A 89 -26.39 -28.13 5.86
CA ASN A 89 -24.94 -28.07 5.60
C ASN A 89 -24.42 -26.63 5.51
N SER A 90 -25.21 -25.65 5.05
CA SER A 90 -24.79 -24.25 5.10
C SER A 90 -24.75 -23.73 6.54
N HIS A 91 -25.64 -24.22 7.41
CA HIS A 91 -25.61 -23.91 8.84
C HIS A 91 -24.44 -24.57 9.58
N ARG A 92 -24.04 -25.80 9.20
CA ARG A 92 -22.86 -26.49 9.77
C ARG A 92 -21.50 -25.95 9.27
N LYS A 93 -21.48 -25.23 8.13
CA LYS A 93 -20.26 -24.64 7.53
C LYS A 93 -19.73 -23.39 8.25
N PHE A 94 -20.36 -22.95 9.33
CA PHE A 94 -19.86 -21.86 10.16
C PHE A 94 -18.68 -22.24 11.08
N SER A 95 -18.23 -23.51 11.09
CA SER A 95 -16.96 -23.86 11.73
C SER A 95 -15.80 -23.50 10.80
N VAL A 96 -15.11 -22.40 11.12
CA VAL A 96 -13.89 -21.90 10.46
C VAL A 96 -12.94 -23.04 10.07
N GLN A 97 -12.69 -23.21 8.77
CA GLN A 97 -11.81 -24.24 8.22
C GLN A 97 -10.36 -23.72 8.19
N MET A 98 -9.37 -24.54 8.59
CA MET A 98 -7.96 -24.12 8.72
C MET A 98 -7.35 -23.56 7.43
N GLU A 99 -7.84 -23.99 6.26
CA GLU A 99 -7.43 -23.45 4.96
C GLU A 99 -7.92 -22.02 4.69
N ASP A 100 -9.07 -21.63 5.23
CA ASP A 100 -9.57 -20.26 5.13
C ASP A 100 -8.79 -19.34 6.08
N VAL A 101 -8.40 -19.85 7.24
CA VAL A 101 -7.48 -19.17 8.18
C VAL A 101 -6.11 -18.97 7.54
N ALA A 102 -5.54 -20.00 6.92
CA ALA A 102 -4.24 -19.91 6.25
C ALA A 102 -4.27 -18.91 5.07
N ARG A 103 -5.35 -18.90 4.30
CA ARG A 103 -5.53 -17.96 3.17
C ARG A 103 -5.71 -16.53 3.65
N ALA A 104 -6.51 -16.31 4.69
CA ALA A 104 -6.67 -15.02 5.34
C ALA A 104 -5.34 -14.54 5.94
N TYR A 105 -4.60 -15.43 6.61
CA TYR A 105 -3.26 -15.16 7.15
C TYR A 105 -2.28 -14.74 6.06
N HIS A 106 -2.18 -15.49 4.96
CA HIS A 106 -1.29 -15.15 3.83
C HIS A 106 -1.66 -13.83 3.15
N THR A 107 -2.96 -13.53 3.03
CA THR A 107 -3.44 -12.28 2.44
C THR A 107 -3.11 -11.09 3.34
N ALA A 108 -3.31 -11.24 4.65
CA ALA A 108 -2.94 -10.24 5.64
C ALA A 108 -1.42 -10.03 5.71
N HIS A 109 -0.60 -11.09 5.62
CA HIS A 109 0.86 -11.02 5.62
C HIS A 109 1.44 -10.43 4.32
N ALA A 110 0.76 -10.62 3.18
CA ALA A 110 1.14 -10.01 1.92
C ALA A 110 0.85 -8.49 1.89
N GLY A 111 -0.19 -8.03 2.60
CA GLY A 111 -0.46 -6.60 2.84
C GLY A 111 0.51 -5.96 3.84
N ASP A 112 0.90 -6.70 4.87
CA ASP A 112 1.86 -6.28 5.91
C ASP A 112 3.23 -5.94 5.33
N ARG A 113 3.76 -6.80 4.44
CA ARG A 113 5.04 -6.56 3.74
C ARG A 113 5.03 -5.38 2.77
N LYS A 114 3.86 -4.82 2.45
CA LYS A 114 3.71 -3.62 1.60
C LYS A 114 3.62 -2.33 2.42
N GLY A 115 3.75 -2.40 3.75
CA GLY A 115 3.76 -1.22 4.63
C GLY A 115 2.42 -0.49 4.73
N LEU A 116 1.32 -1.12 4.32
CA LEU A 116 0.00 -0.48 4.22
C LEU A 116 -0.74 -0.38 5.57
N PHE A 117 -0.19 -0.95 6.65
CA PHE A 117 -0.82 -0.98 7.98
C PHE A 117 0.10 -0.44 9.08
N THR A 118 0.20 0.88 9.22
CA THR A 118 0.69 1.50 10.46
C THR A 118 -0.27 1.29 11.65
N ALA A 119 -1.53 0.96 11.40
CA ALA A 119 -2.53 0.67 12.44
C ALA A 119 -2.35 -0.71 13.11
N ARG A 120 -1.61 -1.66 12.50
CA ARG A 120 -1.53 -3.04 13.00
C ARG A 120 -0.73 -3.18 14.30
N SER A 121 0.33 -2.38 14.47
CA SER A 121 1.09 -2.35 15.72
C SER A 121 0.27 -1.82 16.89
N GLU A 122 -0.63 -0.88 16.64
CA GLU A 122 -1.54 -0.34 17.68
C GLU A 122 -2.58 -1.38 18.09
N PHE A 123 -3.16 -2.11 17.13
CA PHE A 123 -4.10 -3.20 17.42
C PHE A 123 -3.46 -4.37 18.18
N ASP A 124 -2.25 -4.78 17.79
CA ASP A 124 -1.52 -5.84 18.47
C ASP A 124 -1.11 -5.41 19.90
N ALA A 125 -0.72 -4.15 20.10
CA ALA A 125 -0.39 -3.60 21.42
C ALA A 125 -1.61 -3.50 22.35
N VAL A 126 -2.79 -3.14 21.82
CA VAL A 126 -4.05 -3.16 22.60
C VAL A 126 -4.44 -4.59 22.96
N LYS A 127 -4.29 -5.54 22.04
CA LYS A 127 -4.60 -6.95 22.28
C LYS A 127 -3.67 -7.62 23.30
N GLU A 128 -2.39 -7.29 23.27
CA GLU A 128 -1.41 -7.75 24.25
C GLU A 128 -1.76 -7.24 25.65
N ARG A 129 -2.13 -5.96 25.77
CA ARG A 129 -2.61 -5.40 27.06
C ARG A 129 -3.91 -6.04 27.53
N LEU A 130 -4.87 -6.26 26.64
CA LEU A 130 -6.13 -6.92 27.00
C LEU A 130 -5.87 -8.36 27.49
N ALA A 131 -4.95 -9.08 26.85
CA ALA A 131 -4.53 -10.40 27.30
C ALA A 131 -3.82 -10.34 28.66
N PHE A 132 -2.97 -9.34 28.89
CA PHE A 132 -2.32 -9.10 30.19
C PHE A 132 -3.35 -8.83 31.30
N MET A 133 -4.30 -7.91 31.07
CA MET A 133 -5.31 -7.53 32.06
C MET A 133 -6.28 -8.68 32.36
N ARG A 134 -6.63 -9.49 31.36
CA ARG A 134 -7.48 -10.68 31.54
C ARG A 134 -6.81 -11.78 32.35
N ASN A 135 -5.49 -11.90 32.26
CA ASN A 135 -4.70 -12.90 33.00
C ASN A 135 -4.24 -12.37 34.39
N HIS A 136 -4.59 -11.13 34.74
CA HIS A 136 -4.20 -10.52 36.00
C HIS A 136 -5.16 -10.95 37.13
N PRO A 137 -4.64 -11.36 38.31
CA PRO A 137 -5.44 -11.97 39.38
C PRO A 137 -6.61 -11.10 39.86
N ASP A 138 -6.45 -9.77 39.86
CA ASP A 138 -7.46 -8.83 40.35
C ASP A 138 -8.34 -8.22 39.26
N LEU A 139 -8.01 -8.39 37.97
CA LEU A 139 -8.66 -7.67 36.86
C LEU A 139 -9.45 -8.62 35.92
N GLY A 140 -9.21 -9.93 35.99
CA GLY A 140 -9.86 -10.92 35.13
C GLY A 140 -11.37 -11.08 35.33
N GLU A 141 -11.90 -10.62 36.48
CA GLU A 141 -13.35 -10.65 36.79
C GLU A 141 -14.11 -9.42 36.25
N LEU A 142 -13.39 -8.42 35.73
CA LEU A 142 -13.99 -7.21 35.17
C LEU A 142 -14.69 -7.50 33.83
N GLU A 143 -15.73 -6.72 33.54
CA GLU A 143 -16.49 -6.85 32.29
C GLU A 143 -15.58 -6.63 31.06
N PRO A 144 -15.74 -7.41 29.97
CA PRO A 144 -14.91 -7.30 28.78
C PRO A 144 -14.82 -5.89 28.20
N GLU A 145 -15.90 -5.11 28.25
CA GLU A 145 -15.94 -3.73 27.75
C GLU A 145 -15.05 -2.78 28.58
N VAL A 146 -14.96 -3.00 29.89
CA VAL A 146 -14.10 -2.22 30.80
C VAL A 146 -12.62 -2.53 30.55
N LEU A 147 -12.30 -3.80 30.32
CA LEU A 147 -10.93 -4.23 29.99
C LEU A 147 -10.47 -3.70 28.63
N GLU A 148 -11.37 -3.65 27.64
CA GLU A 148 -11.09 -3.08 26.33
C GLU A 148 -10.85 -1.57 26.40
N LEU A 149 -11.72 -0.83 27.10
CA LEU A 149 -11.54 0.60 27.29
C LEU A 149 -10.24 0.92 28.03
N ALA A 150 -9.92 0.15 29.07
CA ALA A 150 -8.68 0.33 29.83
C ALA A 150 -7.43 0.01 28.99
N ALA A 151 -7.46 -1.03 28.15
CA ALA A 151 -6.37 -1.34 27.23
C ALA A 151 -6.15 -0.23 26.19
N GLN A 152 -7.23 0.32 25.64
CA GLN A 152 -7.17 1.46 24.70
C GLN A 152 -6.63 2.73 25.38
N MET A 153 -7.13 3.11 26.55
CA MET A 153 -6.64 4.27 27.31
C MET A 153 -5.19 4.11 27.78
N SER A 154 -4.78 2.89 28.11
CA SER A 154 -3.40 2.57 28.47
C SER A 154 -2.46 2.76 27.28
N GLN A 155 -2.87 2.38 26.07
CA GLN A 155 -2.09 2.59 24.84
C GLN A 155 -1.83 4.08 24.61
N VAL A 156 -2.89 4.89 24.67
CA VAL A 156 -2.80 6.35 24.53
C VAL A 156 -1.88 6.95 25.61
N SER A 157 -2.01 6.48 26.85
CA SER A 157 -1.18 6.97 27.96
C SER A 157 0.30 6.59 27.81
N GLN A 158 0.62 5.41 27.30
CA GLN A 158 2.01 5.02 27.03
C GLN A 158 2.60 5.83 25.87
N ASP A 159 1.82 6.10 24.82
CA ASP A 159 2.27 6.91 23.69
C ASP A 159 2.61 8.34 24.14
N LEU A 160 1.72 8.97 24.93
CA LEU A 160 1.98 10.27 25.54
C LEU A 160 3.20 10.24 26.46
N ALA A 161 3.30 9.24 27.34
CA ALA A 161 4.44 9.10 28.25
C ALA A 161 5.76 8.89 27.49
N SER A 162 5.73 8.16 26.37
CA SER A 162 6.93 7.93 25.57
C SER A 162 7.37 9.21 24.86
N THR A 163 6.43 9.93 24.24
CA THR A 163 6.68 11.17 23.51
C THR A 163 7.15 12.27 24.45
N TYR A 164 6.43 12.48 25.56
CA TYR A 164 6.68 13.54 26.54
C TYR A 164 7.46 13.06 27.75
N SER A 165 8.23 11.97 27.63
CA SER A 165 9.11 11.53 28.70
C SER A 165 10.09 12.64 29.09
N ASP A 166 10.42 12.74 30.37
CA ASP A 166 11.36 13.75 30.88
C ASP A 166 12.70 13.69 30.14
N ALA A 167 13.17 12.48 29.80
CA ALA A 167 14.38 12.28 29.01
C ALA A 167 14.28 12.84 27.58
N ASN A 168 13.12 12.75 26.92
CA ASN A 168 12.91 13.32 25.60
C ASN A 168 12.83 14.84 25.65
N VAL A 169 12.12 15.38 26.64
CA VAL A 169 11.99 16.81 26.86
C VAL A 169 13.35 17.43 27.17
N GLU A 170 14.15 16.80 28.03
CA GLU A 170 15.49 17.29 28.38
C GLU A 170 16.44 17.24 27.18
N ARG A 171 16.37 16.19 26.36
CA ARG A 171 17.11 16.13 25.09
C ARG A 171 16.70 17.23 24.13
N ALA A 172 15.40 17.49 23.98
CA ALA A 172 14.89 18.57 23.13
C ALA A 172 15.37 19.95 23.64
N ARG A 173 15.34 20.19 24.96
CA ARG A 173 15.89 21.41 25.57
C ARG A 173 17.38 21.56 25.31
N THR A 174 18.15 20.48 25.48
CA THR A 174 19.60 20.47 25.22
C THR A 174 19.89 20.80 23.76
N PHE A 175 19.16 20.19 22.83
CA PHE A 175 19.30 20.48 21.40
C PHE A 175 19.00 21.95 21.08
N LEU A 176 17.92 22.51 21.62
CA LEU A 176 17.58 23.92 21.41
C LEU A 176 18.66 24.86 21.97
N LYS A 177 19.23 24.54 23.14
CA LYS A 177 20.33 25.31 23.72
C LYS A 177 21.58 25.25 22.83
N GLN A 178 21.95 24.08 22.34
CA GLN A 178 23.07 23.93 21.41
C GLN A 178 22.83 24.73 20.11
N ARG A 179 21.61 24.68 19.56
CA ARG A 179 21.24 25.45 18.37
C ARG A 179 21.31 26.96 18.60
N GLN A 180 21.00 27.41 19.82
CA GLN A 180 21.15 28.82 20.19
C GLN A 180 22.63 29.24 20.23
N GLU A 181 23.49 28.44 20.87
CA GLU A 181 24.94 28.68 20.90
C GLU A 181 25.56 28.67 19.48
N GLU A 182 25.09 27.78 18.60
CA GLU A 182 25.48 27.74 17.19
C GLU A 182 25.04 29.01 16.43
N LEU A 183 23.82 29.52 16.69
CA LEU A 183 23.32 30.76 16.08
C LEU A 183 24.13 31.97 16.52
N ASP A 184 24.49 32.06 17.80
CA ASP A 184 25.31 33.17 18.32
C ASP A 184 26.70 33.16 17.67
N THR A 185 27.31 31.98 17.53
CA THR A 185 28.59 31.82 16.83
C THR A 185 28.48 32.21 15.35
N PHE A 186 27.37 31.84 14.70
CA PHE A 186 27.13 32.20 13.31
C PHE A 186 26.92 33.72 13.14
N GLN A 187 26.20 34.35 14.05
CA GLN A 187 25.97 35.79 14.06
C GLN A 187 27.29 36.57 14.20
N ALA A 188 28.18 36.14 15.11
CA ALA A 188 29.50 36.75 15.26
C ALA A 188 30.32 36.68 13.96
N ARG A 189 30.34 35.52 13.29
CA ARG A 189 31.03 35.37 11.99
C ARG A 189 30.43 36.25 10.89
N LEU A 190 29.11 36.44 10.90
CA LEU A 190 28.43 37.31 9.94
C LEU A 190 28.80 38.79 10.17
N GLU A 191 28.96 39.21 11.41
CA GLU A 191 29.42 40.56 11.77
C GLU A 191 30.86 40.78 11.32
N ASP A 192 31.76 39.83 11.58
CA ASP A 192 33.15 39.87 11.10
C ASP A 192 33.21 39.97 9.56
N ALA A 193 32.44 39.14 8.86
CA ALA A 193 32.38 39.17 7.40
C ALA A 193 31.87 40.51 6.85
N LYS A 194 30.92 41.16 7.54
CA LYS A 194 30.45 42.51 7.17
C LYS A 194 31.53 43.56 7.35
N MET A 195 32.33 43.47 8.42
CA MET A 195 33.45 44.37 8.65
C MET A 195 34.48 44.27 7.53
N VAL A 196 34.91 43.04 7.21
CA VAL A 196 35.85 42.77 6.10
C VAL A 196 35.30 43.27 4.77
N MET A 197 34.02 43.06 4.48
CA MET A 197 33.40 43.57 3.24
C MET A 197 33.42 45.11 3.17
N HIS A 198 33.25 45.79 4.30
CA HIS A 198 33.33 47.25 4.36
C HIS A 198 34.76 47.75 4.10
N GLU A 199 35.74 47.10 4.73
CA GLU A 199 37.17 47.38 4.53
C GLU A 199 37.59 47.16 3.07
N LEU A 200 37.21 46.03 2.46
CA LEU A 200 37.50 45.74 1.06
C LEU A 200 36.89 46.78 0.12
N ARG A 201 35.66 47.24 0.41
CA ARG A 201 35.02 48.31 -0.38
C ARG A 201 35.78 49.63 -0.24
N GLN A 202 36.31 49.94 0.94
CA GLN A 202 37.15 51.11 1.14
C GLN A 202 38.46 51.00 0.35
N TRP A 203 39.20 49.89 0.50
CA TRP A 203 40.44 49.67 -0.25
C TRP A 203 40.25 49.72 -1.76
N THR A 204 39.14 49.20 -2.27
CA THR A 204 38.84 49.29 -3.70
C THR A 204 38.74 50.75 -4.15
N ARG A 205 38.03 51.60 -3.39
CA ARG A 205 37.91 53.03 -3.71
C ARG A 205 39.25 53.75 -3.60
N ASP A 206 40.03 53.44 -2.57
CA ASP A 206 41.35 54.06 -2.37
C ASP A 206 42.29 53.72 -3.54
N VAL A 207 42.31 52.45 -3.97
CA VAL A 207 43.08 52.00 -5.15
C VAL A 207 42.59 52.67 -6.44
N GLU A 208 41.28 52.80 -6.66
CA GLU A 208 40.74 53.50 -7.82
C GLU A 208 41.18 54.97 -7.86
N ILE A 209 41.20 55.65 -6.70
CA ILE A 209 41.66 57.03 -6.56
C ILE A 209 43.16 57.11 -6.87
N GLU A 210 43.98 56.25 -6.27
CA GLU A 210 45.42 56.21 -6.51
C GLU A 210 45.76 55.91 -7.98
N GLU A 211 45.03 54.99 -8.62
CA GLU A 211 45.21 54.69 -10.05
C GLU A 211 44.88 55.92 -10.91
N SER A 212 43.80 56.65 -10.59
CA SER A 212 43.42 57.88 -11.30
C SER A 212 44.48 58.98 -11.15
N LEU A 213 45.07 59.11 -9.95
CA LEU A 213 46.14 60.05 -9.66
C LEU A 213 47.42 59.68 -10.42
N ALA A 214 47.81 58.40 -10.40
CA ALA A 214 48.97 57.88 -11.14
C ALA A 214 48.82 58.10 -12.65
N LYS A 215 47.63 57.84 -13.22
CA LYS A 215 47.32 58.14 -14.63
C LYS A 215 47.49 59.62 -14.96
N SER A 216 47.02 60.51 -14.08
CA SER A 216 47.19 61.96 -14.24
C SER A 216 48.67 62.38 -14.20
N HIS A 217 49.43 61.88 -13.23
CA HIS A 217 50.87 62.14 -13.12
C HIS A 217 51.66 61.65 -14.34
N LEU A 218 51.38 60.44 -14.83
CA LEU A 218 51.99 59.92 -16.05
C LEU A 218 51.63 60.78 -17.28
N GLY A 219 50.37 61.21 -17.38
CA GLY A 219 49.91 62.11 -18.44
C GLY A 219 50.67 63.43 -18.44
N ARG A 220 50.85 64.04 -17.26
CA ARG A 220 51.60 65.28 -17.09
C ARG A 220 53.10 65.10 -17.37
N LEU A 221 53.74 64.07 -16.83
CA LEU A 221 55.16 63.78 -17.08
C LEU A 221 55.43 63.55 -18.56
N ARG A 222 54.51 62.87 -19.26
CA ARG A 222 54.58 62.70 -20.72
C ARG A 222 54.51 64.03 -21.45
N GLU A 223 53.60 64.92 -21.04
CA GLU A 223 53.47 66.26 -21.62
C GLU A 223 54.74 67.09 -21.40
N GLU A 224 55.26 67.12 -20.17
CA GLU A 224 56.53 67.80 -19.83
C GLU A 224 57.71 67.23 -20.63
N LEU A 225 57.77 65.91 -20.82
CA LEU A 225 58.81 65.26 -21.65
C LEU A 225 58.69 65.68 -23.13
N PHE A 226 57.47 65.74 -23.66
CA PHE A 226 57.22 66.16 -25.05
C PHE A 226 57.50 67.65 -25.28
N GLU A 227 57.30 68.49 -24.28
CA GLU A 227 57.71 69.90 -24.31
C GLU A 227 59.24 70.04 -24.37
N LEU A 228 59.97 69.25 -23.56
CA LEU A 228 61.44 69.28 -23.53
C LEU A 228 62.11 68.63 -24.75
N LEU A 229 61.45 67.64 -25.38
CA LEU A 229 61.99 66.89 -26.52
C LEU A 229 60.95 66.81 -27.67
N PRO A 230 60.70 67.93 -28.38
CA PRO A 230 59.69 67.98 -29.44
C PRO A 230 60.00 67.05 -30.63
N GLU A 231 61.27 66.72 -30.86
CA GLU A 231 61.65 65.74 -31.90
C GLU A 231 61.20 64.31 -31.56
N LEU A 232 61.09 63.96 -30.27
CA LEU A 232 60.63 62.65 -29.80
C LEU A 232 59.10 62.53 -29.85
N SER A 233 58.38 63.63 -29.61
CA SER A 233 56.91 63.67 -29.69
C SER A 233 56.42 63.47 -31.14
N ALA A 234 57.12 64.06 -32.12
CA ALA A 234 56.84 63.86 -33.54
C ALA A 234 56.99 62.38 -33.96
N GLN A 235 57.99 61.66 -33.44
CA GLN A 235 58.21 60.24 -33.74
C GLN A 235 57.16 59.32 -33.12
N LEU A 236 56.58 59.68 -31.98
CA LEU A 236 55.57 58.89 -31.28
C LEU A 236 54.12 59.18 -31.74
N GLN A 237 53.87 60.35 -32.33
CA GLN A 237 52.55 60.75 -32.86
C GLN A 237 52.35 60.39 -34.34
N SER A 238 53.42 60.05 -35.07
CA SER A 238 53.28 59.45 -36.40
C SER A 238 52.51 58.13 -36.29
N PRO A 239 51.37 57.97 -37.00
CA PRO A 239 50.76 56.66 -37.17
C PRO A 239 51.83 55.70 -37.70
N PRO A 240 51.84 54.42 -37.31
CA PRO A 240 52.78 53.46 -37.90
C PRO A 240 52.54 53.46 -39.40
N ASP A 241 53.47 54.04 -40.15
CA ASP A 241 53.44 54.02 -41.60
C ASP A 241 53.54 52.54 -41.97
N GLY A 242 52.57 52.06 -42.75
CA GLY A 242 52.25 50.66 -42.95
C GLY A 242 53.25 49.89 -43.79
N THR A 243 54.54 49.98 -43.46
CA THR A 243 55.64 49.28 -44.10
C THR A 243 56.62 48.77 -43.04
N ASP A 244 56.44 47.47 -42.77
CA ASP A 244 57.32 46.47 -42.17
C ASP A 244 57.14 46.05 -40.69
N PRO A 245 57.31 44.72 -40.43
CA PRO A 245 56.37 43.94 -39.64
C PRO A 245 56.92 43.53 -38.27
N GLU A 246 56.03 43.05 -37.41
CA GLU A 246 56.26 42.26 -36.18
C GLU A 246 57.55 42.52 -35.37
N THR A 247 57.43 43.04 -34.15
CA THR A 247 57.54 42.23 -32.91
C THR A 247 57.30 43.17 -31.73
N GLY A 248 56.42 42.78 -30.80
CA GLY A 248 56.15 43.54 -29.58
C GLY A 248 57.43 43.81 -28.79
N SER A 249 57.76 45.08 -28.60
CA SER A 249 58.79 45.49 -27.64
C SER A 249 58.20 45.42 -26.22
N VAL A 250 58.15 44.21 -25.68
CA VAL A 250 57.90 43.98 -24.25
C VAL A 250 59.24 44.19 -23.54
N VAL A 251 59.43 45.38 -22.96
CA VAL A 251 60.57 45.64 -22.09
C VAL A 251 60.40 44.82 -20.82
N ALA A 252 61.19 43.75 -20.66
CA ALA A 252 61.20 42.94 -19.45
C ALA A 252 61.72 43.78 -18.26
N MET A 253 60.82 44.13 -17.32
CA MET A 253 61.22 44.69 -16.03
C MET A 253 61.99 43.65 -15.22
N LYS A 254 63.22 44.00 -14.81
CA LYS A 254 64.02 43.21 -13.87
C LYS A 254 63.38 43.27 -12.48
N PRO A 255 63.23 42.15 -11.74
CA PRO A 255 62.61 42.18 -10.43
C PRO A 255 63.46 42.99 -9.43
N PRO A 256 62.84 43.64 -8.43
CA PRO A 256 63.56 44.44 -7.46
C PRO A 256 64.50 43.57 -6.63
N ARG A 257 65.72 44.07 -6.38
CA ARG A 257 66.65 43.46 -5.41
C ARG A 257 65.99 43.55 -4.04
N ARG A 258 65.86 42.41 -3.35
CA ARG A 258 65.56 42.37 -1.92
C ARG A 258 66.61 43.21 -1.20
N ALA A 259 66.15 44.18 -0.41
CA ALA A 259 66.96 44.77 0.64
C ALA A 259 66.88 43.81 1.84
N ASP A 260 68.06 43.43 2.33
CA ASP A 260 68.23 42.74 3.62
C ASP A 260 67.92 43.68 4.78
#